data_AF-A0A1S3GUF0-F1
#
_entry.id   AF-A0A1S3GUF0-F1
#
_cell.length_a   1.000
_cell.length_b   1.000
_cell.length_c   1.000
_cell.angle_alpha   90.00
_cell.angle_beta   90.00
_cell.angle_gamma   90.00
#
_symmetry.space_group_name_H-M   'P 1'
#
loop_
_entity.id
_entity.type
_entity.pdbx_description
1 polymer ?
#
loop_
_entity_poly.entity_id
_entity_poly.type
_entity_poly.pdbx_seq_one_letter_code
_entity_poly.pdbx_strand_id
1 'polypeptide(L)'
;MRKWGSPILGPSRQDTTPDELLSAVMTAVLQDVNLRPEQLGDISVGNVLQPGAGAVMARIAQFLSGIPETVPLSTVNRQCSSGLQALANIAGGIRNGSFDIGMACGVESMSMAERGNPGNISSRLVDNKKARDCLIPMGITSENVAERFGISREQQDAFALASQQKAARAQSQGCFRAEIVPVTTTVLDAKGDPQTLTVSQDEGIRPSTTLEGLAKLKPAFKDGGSTTAGNSSQVSDGAAAVLMARRSTAEELGLPILGVLRSFAVVGVPPDIMGVGPAYAIPVALQKAGLTVNDVDIFEINEAFASQVSLCPL
;
A
#
# COMPACT_ATOMS: atom_id res chain seq x y z
N MET A 1 3.23 -6.84 -0.22
CA MET A 1 2.26 -5.77 -0.57
C MET A 1 3.05 -4.48 -0.79
N ARG A 2 2.70 -3.68 -1.79
CA ARG A 2 3.53 -2.65 -2.43
C ARG A 2 3.47 -1.24 -1.78
N LYS A 3 4.53 -0.41 -1.92
CA LYS A 3 4.58 0.95 -2.56
C LYS A 3 5.61 1.94 -1.94
N TRP A 4 6.25 2.74 -2.81
CA TRP A 4 7.37 3.69 -2.59
C TRP A 4 7.16 5.05 -3.22
N GLY A 5 7.58 6.11 -2.54
CA GLY A 5 7.55 7.45 -3.11
C GLY A 5 8.84 8.22 -2.99
N SER A 6 8.83 9.54 -3.26
CA SER A 6 9.87 10.56 -2.95
C SER A 6 9.21 11.96 -3.01
N PRO A 7 9.71 13.02 -2.32
CA PRO A 7 9.20 14.39 -2.47
C PRO A 7 9.56 15.06 -3.81
N ILE A 8 10.32 14.38 -4.66
CA ILE A 8 10.60 14.77 -6.04
C ILE A 8 10.41 13.49 -6.85
N LEU A 9 9.27 13.40 -7.51
CA LEU A 9 8.92 12.33 -8.44
C LEU A 9 10.01 12.30 -9.54
N GLY A 10 10.62 11.13 -9.75
CA GLY A 10 11.34 10.91 -11.01
C GLY A 10 10.36 11.12 -12.18
N PRO A 11 10.84 11.55 -13.36
CA PRO A 11 9.96 11.83 -14.51
C PRO A 11 9.25 10.58 -15.05
N SER A 12 9.54 9.39 -14.54
CA SER A 12 9.18 8.10 -15.14
C SER A 12 7.73 7.65 -14.96
N ARG A 13 6.94 8.24 -14.06
CA ARG A 13 5.53 7.80 -13.83
C ARG A 13 4.51 8.91 -13.56
N GLN A 14 4.91 10.18 -13.56
CA GLN A 14 3.98 11.29 -13.31
C GLN A 14 2.83 11.33 -14.31
N ASP A 15 3.08 10.79 -15.51
CA ASP A 15 2.14 10.77 -16.63
C ASP A 15 1.41 9.41 -16.79
N THR A 16 1.68 8.42 -15.93
CA THR A 16 1.03 7.10 -16.00
C THR A 16 -0.25 7.08 -15.17
N THR A 17 -1.37 6.85 -15.82
CA THR A 17 -2.66 6.76 -15.16
C THR A 17 -2.78 5.49 -14.30
N PRO A 18 -3.56 5.52 -13.21
CA PRO A 18 -3.70 4.38 -12.30
C PRO A 18 -4.36 3.15 -12.94
N ASP A 19 -5.18 3.31 -13.98
CA ASP A 19 -5.76 2.19 -14.73
C ASP A 19 -4.70 1.40 -15.50
N GLU A 20 -3.72 2.06 -16.12
CA GLU A 20 -2.56 1.40 -16.76
C GLU A 20 -1.72 0.62 -15.74
N LEU A 21 -1.42 1.25 -14.60
CA LEU A 21 -0.69 0.59 -13.51
C LEU A 21 -1.44 -0.65 -13.01
N LEU A 22 -2.75 -0.56 -12.85
CA LEU A 22 -3.60 -1.66 -12.40
C LEU A 22 -3.71 -2.75 -13.47
N SER A 23 -3.88 -2.36 -14.73
CA SER A 23 -3.99 -3.28 -15.86
C SER A 23 -2.75 -4.16 -16.02
N ALA A 24 -1.56 -3.55 -15.93
CA ALA A 24 -0.29 -4.27 -16.04
C ALA A 24 -0.22 -5.46 -15.05
N VAL A 25 -0.74 -5.28 -13.84
CA VAL A 25 -0.58 -6.29 -12.80
C VAL A 25 -1.71 -7.29 -12.70
N MET A 26 -2.92 -6.92 -13.13
CA MET A 26 -4.01 -7.89 -13.33
C MET A 26 -3.66 -8.83 -14.48
N THR A 27 -3.14 -8.28 -15.57
CA THR A 27 -2.66 -9.05 -16.73
C THR A 27 -1.56 -10.03 -16.34
N ALA A 28 -0.52 -9.56 -15.66
CA ALA A 28 0.61 -10.40 -15.27
C ALA A 28 0.19 -11.58 -14.40
N VAL A 29 -0.64 -11.35 -13.37
CA VAL A 29 -1.08 -12.43 -12.47
C VAL A 29 -1.84 -13.52 -13.23
N LEU A 30 -2.71 -13.16 -14.19
CA LEU A 30 -3.44 -14.15 -15.00
C LEU A 30 -2.51 -14.92 -15.94
N GLN A 31 -1.54 -14.25 -16.53
CA GLN A 31 -0.54 -14.86 -17.42
C GLN A 31 0.39 -15.81 -16.66
N ASP A 32 0.88 -15.41 -15.48
CA ASP A 32 1.82 -16.18 -14.67
C ASP A 32 1.28 -17.56 -14.27
N VAL A 33 -0.03 -17.65 -14.03
CA VAL A 33 -0.70 -18.92 -13.68
C VAL A 33 -1.55 -19.50 -14.81
N ASN A 34 -1.50 -18.90 -16.01
CA ASN A 34 -2.26 -19.29 -17.19
C ASN A 34 -3.77 -19.52 -16.89
N LEU A 35 -4.37 -18.62 -16.11
CA LEU A 35 -5.79 -18.69 -15.73
C LEU A 35 -6.62 -17.95 -16.77
N ARG A 36 -7.72 -18.56 -17.22
CA ARG A 36 -8.66 -17.86 -18.11
C ARG A 36 -9.39 -16.76 -17.33
N PRO A 37 -9.46 -15.52 -17.84
CA PRO A 37 -10.02 -14.39 -17.09
C PRO A 37 -11.46 -14.62 -16.59
N GLU A 38 -12.30 -15.30 -17.37
CA GLU A 38 -13.69 -15.60 -17.03
C GLU A 38 -13.87 -16.55 -15.84
N GLN A 39 -12.79 -17.15 -15.32
CA GLN A 39 -12.82 -17.98 -14.10
C GLN A 39 -12.81 -17.13 -12.82
N LEU A 40 -12.52 -15.83 -12.91
CA LEU A 40 -12.65 -14.91 -11.79
C LEU A 40 -14.13 -14.70 -11.45
N GLY A 41 -14.50 -14.94 -10.20
CA GLY A 41 -15.85 -14.65 -9.72
C GLY A 41 -16.03 -13.22 -9.21
N ASP A 42 -14.95 -12.54 -8.83
CA ASP A 42 -14.97 -11.11 -8.44
C ASP A 42 -13.56 -10.50 -8.45
N ILE A 43 -13.51 -9.17 -8.55
CA ILE A 43 -12.32 -8.35 -8.40
C ILE A 43 -12.59 -7.27 -7.35
N SER A 44 -11.78 -7.21 -6.30
CA SER A 44 -11.86 -6.14 -5.29
C SER A 44 -10.61 -5.26 -5.38
N VAL A 45 -10.78 -3.96 -5.61
CA VAL A 45 -9.66 -3.02 -5.79
C VAL A 45 -9.62 -2.00 -4.65
N GLY A 46 -8.53 -2.02 -3.89
CA GLY A 46 -8.24 -1.01 -2.90
C GLY A 46 -7.73 0.29 -3.52
N ASN A 47 -8.40 1.42 -3.27
CA ASN A 47 -7.94 2.75 -3.68
C ASN A 47 -8.47 3.82 -2.69
N VAL A 48 -7.67 4.87 -2.46
CA VAL A 48 -8.02 5.92 -1.49
C VAL A 48 -8.44 7.21 -2.19
N LEU A 49 -7.61 7.71 -3.11
CA LEU A 49 -7.72 9.11 -3.56
C LEU A 49 -8.59 9.33 -4.79
N GLN A 50 -8.89 8.30 -5.59
CA GLN A 50 -9.72 8.47 -6.77
C GLN A 50 -11.19 8.71 -6.38
N PRO A 51 -11.95 9.51 -7.15
CA PRO A 51 -13.38 9.68 -6.96
C PRO A 51 -14.11 8.34 -6.88
N GLY A 52 -14.99 8.18 -5.88
CA GLY A 52 -15.70 6.91 -5.66
C GLY A 52 -14.78 5.72 -5.40
N ALA A 53 -13.61 5.96 -4.79
CA ALA A 53 -12.53 4.98 -4.62
C ALA A 53 -12.10 4.32 -5.95
N GLY A 54 -12.24 5.04 -7.07
CA GLY A 54 -11.74 4.62 -8.38
C GLY A 54 -12.54 3.50 -9.06
N ALA A 55 -13.84 3.32 -8.76
CA ALA A 55 -14.63 2.23 -9.34
C ALA A 55 -14.64 2.22 -10.88
N VAL A 56 -14.82 3.40 -11.50
CA VAL A 56 -14.79 3.53 -12.96
C VAL A 56 -13.40 3.22 -13.51
N MET A 57 -12.36 3.81 -12.92
CA MET A 57 -10.95 3.59 -13.29
C MET A 57 -10.56 2.11 -13.19
N ALA A 58 -10.95 1.44 -12.11
CA ALA A 58 -10.67 0.02 -11.90
C ALA A 58 -11.40 -0.86 -12.94
N ARG A 59 -12.64 -0.51 -13.30
CA ARG A 59 -13.39 -1.21 -14.34
C ARG A 59 -12.80 -0.99 -15.74
N ILE A 60 -12.24 0.19 -16.02
CA ILE A 60 -11.49 0.43 -17.25
C ILE A 60 -10.24 -0.46 -17.28
N ALA A 61 -9.45 -0.48 -16.21
CA ALA A 61 -8.27 -1.32 -16.10
C ALA A 61 -8.58 -2.81 -16.32
N GLN A 62 -9.71 -3.29 -15.80
CA GLN A 62 -10.19 -4.66 -16.02
C GLN A 62 -10.31 -4.98 -17.52
N PHE A 63 -10.95 -4.08 -18.28
CA PHE A 63 -11.12 -4.25 -19.72
C PHE A 63 -9.80 -4.09 -20.49
N LEU A 64 -8.93 -3.18 -20.07
CA LEU A 64 -7.57 -3.06 -20.63
C LEU A 64 -6.73 -4.34 -20.44
N SER A 65 -7.02 -5.12 -19.38
CA SER A 65 -6.39 -6.43 -19.12
C SER A 65 -7.06 -7.60 -19.85
N GLY A 66 -8.08 -7.35 -20.68
CA GLY A 66 -8.82 -8.40 -21.39
C GLY A 66 -9.71 -9.26 -20.48
N ILE A 67 -10.02 -8.81 -19.26
CA ILE A 67 -10.95 -9.51 -18.37
C ILE A 67 -12.39 -9.14 -18.79
N PRO A 68 -13.26 -10.13 -19.08
CA PRO A 68 -14.57 -9.86 -19.67
C PRO A 68 -15.54 -9.20 -18.70
N GLU A 69 -16.60 -8.63 -19.26
CA GLU A 69 -17.65 -7.92 -18.55
C GLU A 69 -18.44 -8.81 -17.57
N THR A 70 -18.42 -10.13 -17.78
CA THR A 70 -19.05 -11.13 -16.91
C THR A 70 -18.40 -11.23 -15.55
N VAL A 71 -17.13 -10.84 -15.41
CA VAL A 71 -16.42 -10.77 -14.12
C VAL A 71 -16.80 -9.46 -13.44
N PRO A 72 -17.42 -9.48 -12.23
CA PRO A 72 -17.77 -8.26 -11.52
C PRO A 72 -16.53 -7.62 -10.88
N LEU A 73 -16.68 -6.34 -10.51
CA LEU A 73 -15.64 -5.58 -9.83
C LEU A 73 -16.24 -4.64 -8.80
N SER A 74 -15.59 -4.55 -7.64
CA SER A 74 -15.88 -3.56 -6.59
C SER A 74 -14.61 -2.83 -6.16
N THR A 75 -14.78 -1.65 -5.56
CA THR A 75 -13.69 -0.93 -4.92
C THR A 75 -13.91 -0.83 -3.42
N VAL A 76 -12.81 -0.69 -2.68
CA VAL A 76 -12.84 -0.52 -1.23
C VAL A 76 -11.84 0.53 -0.79
N ASN A 77 -12.29 1.40 0.11
CA ASN A 77 -11.43 2.39 0.76
C ASN A 77 -11.43 2.13 2.27
N ARG A 78 -10.30 1.62 2.77
CA ARG A 78 -9.93 1.60 4.19
C ARG A 78 -8.59 2.29 4.39
N GLN A 79 -8.43 3.46 3.76
CA GLN A 79 -7.21 4.27 3.83
C GLN A 79 -5.97 3.43 3.45
N CYS A 80 -4.87 3.55 4.19
CA CYS A 80 -3.61 2.82 3.93
C CYS A 80 -3.76 1.29 3.85
N SER A 81 -4.82 0.72 4.42
CA SER A 81 -5.07 -0.72 4.42
C SER A 81 -5.95 -1.23 3.27
N SER A 82 -6.35 -0.36 2.33
CA SER A 82 -7.32 -0.71 1.27
C SER A 82 -6.93 -1.94 0.45
N GLY A 83 -5.64 -2.10 0.11
CA GLY A 83 -5.17 -3.30 -0.60
C GLY A 83 -5.30 -4.60 0.21
N LEU A 84 -5.04 -4.54 1.53
CA LEU A 84 -5.24 -5.69 2.43
C LEU A 84 -6.72 -5.93 2.73
N GLN A 85 -7.53 -4.88 2.75
CA GLN A 85 -8.99 -5.01 2.86
C GLN A 85 -9.59 -5.66 1.61
N ALA A 86 -9.09 -5.35 0.42
CA ALA A 86 -9.50 -6.03 -0.81
C ALA A 86 -9.24 -7.55 -0.73
N LEU A 87 -8.08 -7.95 -0.19
CA LEU A 87 -7.75 -9.35 0.07
C LEU A 87 -8.76 -9.99 1.04
N ALA A 88 -9.10 -9.29 2.12
CA ALA A 88 -10.12 -9.76 3.07
C ALA A 88 -11.53 -9.87 2.44
N ASN A 89 -11.90 -8.98 1.53
CA ASN A 89 -13.17 -9.03 0.81
C ASN A 89 -13.25 -10.27 -0.09
N ILE A 90 -12.21 -10.52 -0.90
CA ILE A 90 -12.15 -11.71 -1.76
C ILE A 90 -12.17 -12.99 -0.93
N ALA A 91 -11.40 -13.05 0.16
CA ALA A 91 -11.44 -14.18 1.08
C ALA A 91 -12.85 -14.38 1.69
N GLY A 92 -13.56 -13.29 1.98
CA GLY A 92 -14.96 -13.32 2.45
C GLY A 92 -15.92 -13.89 1.41
N GLY A 93 -15.79 -13.48 0.15
CA GLY A 93 -16.58 -13.98 -0.98
C GLY A 93 -16.30 -15.46 -1.33
N ILE A 94 -15.07 -15.93 -1.11
CA ILE A 94 -14.77 -17.37 -1.19
C ILE A 94 -15.44 -18.11 -0.02
N ARG A 95 -15.32 -17.59 1.20
CA ARG A 95 -15.88 -18.23 2.40
C ARG A 95 -17.41 -18.27 2.44
N ASN A 96 -18.09 -17.29 1.85
CA ASN A 96 -19.55 -17.27 1.80
C ASN A 96 -20.12 -18.08 0.62
N GLY A 97 -19.26 -18.67 -0.22
CA GLY A 97 -19.65 -19.49 -1.37
C GLY A 97 -20.14 -18.69 -2.59
N SER A 98 -19.83 -17.39 -2.68
CA SER A 98 -20.23 -16.58 -3.85
C SER A 98 -19.43 -16.93 -5.10
N PHE A 99 -18.16 -17.30 -4.91
CA PHE A 99 -17.23 -17.71 -5.98
C PHE A 99 -16.07 -18.51 -5.41
N ASP A 100 -15.35 -19.24 -6.27
CA ASP A 100 -14.21 -20.07 -5.86
C ASP A 100 -12.84 -19.41 -6.09
N ILE A 101 -12.78 -18.40 -6.98
CA ILE A 101 -11.55 -17.67 -7.34
C ILE A 101 -11.89 -16.18 -7.45
N GLY A 102 -11.03 -15.32 -6.93
CA GLY A 102 -11.15 -13.88 -7.08
C GLY A 102 -9.80 -13.18 -7.04
N MET A 103 -9.79 -11.92 -7.48
CA MET A 103 -8.57 -11.11 -7.52
C MET A 103 -8.67 -9.93 -6.57
N ALA A 104 -7.70 -9.81 -5.67
CA ALA A 104 -7.57 -8.68 -4.76
C ALA A 104 -6.47 -7.75 -5.26
N CYS A 105 -6.82 -6.50 -5.51
CA CYS A 105 -5.91 -5.50 -6.05
C CYS A 105 -5.78 -4.27 -5.14
N GLY A 106 -4.78 -3.44 -5.39
CA GLY A 106 -4.63 -2.16 -4.72
C GLY A 106 -3.83 -1.15 -5.52
N VAL A 107 -4.45 -0.07 -5.99
CA VAL A 107 -3.79 0.92 -6.85
C VAL A 107 -3.90 2.33 -6.30
N GLU A 108 -2.85 3.11 -6.52
CA GLU A 108 -2.84 4.53 -6.20
C GLU A 108 -1.90 5.25 -7.16
N SER A 109 -2.31 6.42 -7.61
CA SER A 109 -1.46 7.41 -8.27
C SER A 109 -1.57 8.70 -7.46
N MET A 110 -0.64 8.90 -6.53
CA MET A 110 -0.59 10.10 -5.71
C MET A 110 -0.07 11.31 -6.50
N SER A 111 0.59 11.07 -7.64
CA SER A 111 0.98 12.11 -8.60
C SER A 111 -0.21 12.79 -9.26
N MET A 112 -1.23 12.01 -9.65
CA MET A 112 -2.38 12.53 -10.41
C MET A 112 -3.63 12.82 -9.56
N ALA A 113 -3.72 12.24 -8.36
CA ALA A 113 -4.91 12.41 -7.54
C ALA A 113 -4.92 13.74 -6.75
N GLU A 114 -6.12 14.29 -6.55
CA GLU A 114 -6.31 15.47 -5.70
C GLU A 114 -6.10 15.11 -4.22
N ARG A 115 -5.01 15.61 -3.63
CA ARG A 115 -4.68 15.37 -2.23
C ARG A 115 -5.35 16.39 -1.33
N GLY A 116 -5.86 15.92 -0.19
CA GLY A 116 -6.37 16.80 0.86
C GLY A 116 -7.80 17.29 0.67
N ASN A 117 -8.54 16.77 -0.32
CA ASN A 117 -9.97 16.98 -0.44
C ASN A 117 -10.73 15.92 0.37
N PRO A 118 -11.33 16.26 1.52
CA PRO A 118 -12.01 15.28 2.36
C PRO A 118 -13.48 15.07 1.97
N GLY A 119 -13.95 15.74 0.90
CA GLY A 119 -15.35 15.78 0.48
C GLY A 119 -16.23 16.69 1.33
N ASN A 120 -17.54 16.49 1.23
CA ASN A 120 -18.54 17.32 1.92
C ASN A 120 -18.67 16.90 3.39
N ILE A 121 -18.14 17.73 4.29
CA ILE A 121 -18.16 17.49 5.74
C ILE A 121 -19.13 18.45 6.43
N SER A 122 -19.86 17.96 7.44
CA SER A 122 -20.76 18.76 8.26
C SER A 122 -20.03 19.87 9.03
N SER A 123 -20.61 21.07 9.08
CA SER A 123 -20.12 22.18 9.91
C SER A 123 -20.04 21.84 11.40
N ARG A 124 -20.83 20.88 11.88
CA ARG A 124 -20.81 20.37 13.27
C ARG A 124 -19.52 19.64 13.64
N LEU A 125 -18.62 19.38 12.68
CA LEU A 125 -17.31 18.81 12.95
C LEU A 125 -16.58 19.64 14.01
N VAL A 126 -16.72 20.97 14.01
CA VAL A 126 -16.06 21.86 14.97
C VAL A 126 -16.49 21.62 16.42
N ASP A 127 -17.63 20.97 16.66
CA ASP A 127 -18.16 20.71 18.00
C ASP A 127 -17.72 19.35 18.56
N ASN A 128 -17.21 18.44 17.72
CA ASN A 128 -16.84 17.09 18.12
C ASN A 128 -15.33 16.86 17.97
N LYS A 129 -14.61 16.73 19.09
CA LYS A 129 -13.15 16.53 19.07
C LYS A 129 -12.72 15.36 18.18
N LYS A 130 -13.36 14.19 18.30
CA LYS A 130 -12.96 13.01 17.50
C LYS A 130 -13.21 13.22 16.02
N ALA A 131 -14.26 13.94 15.65
CA ALA A 131 -14.51 14.31 14.25
C ALA A 131 -13.43 15.26 13.73
N ARG A 132 -13.03 16.27 14.52
CA ARG A 132 -11.91 17.16 14.17
C ARG A 132 -10.60 16.40 14.02
N ASP A 133 -10.35 15.44 14.90
CA ASP A 133 -9.11 14.66 14.89
C ASP A 133 -8.93 13.87 13.57
N CYS A 134 -10.01 13.57 12.84
CA CYS A 134 -9.94 12.94 11.51
C CYS A 134 -9.33 13.85 10.42
N LEU A 135 -9.25 15.17 10.65
CA LEU A 135 -8.62 16.14 9.75
C LEU A 135 -7.17 16.45 10.13
N ILE A 136 -6.63 15.84 11.19
CA ILE A 136 -5.22 16.00 11.56
C ILE A 136 -4.35 15.39 10.45
N PRO A 137 -3.41 16.14 9.87
CA PRO A 137 -2.49 15.60 8.88
C PRO A 137 -1.73 14.40 9.45
N MET A 138 -1.55 13.34 8.66
CA MET A 138 -0.88 12.13 9.13
C MET A 138 0.53 12.40 9.69
N GLY A 139 1.27 13.34 9.11
CA GLY A 139 2.58 13.74 9.64
C GLY A 139 2.51 14.39 11.03
N ILE A 140 1.42 15.07 11.38
CA ILE A 140 1.19 15.57 12.75
C ILE A 140 0.85 14.42 13.70
N THR A 141 0.12 13.40 13.25
CA THR A 141 -0.11 12.20 14.08
C THR A 141 1.20 11.46 14.38
N SER A 142 2.18 11.48 13.45
CA SER A 142 3.55 10.98 13.68
C SER A 142 4.24 11.75 14.80
N GLU A 143 4.20 13.09 14.79
CA GLU A 143 4.76 13.89 15.87
C GLU A 143 4.07 13.61 17.22
N ASN A 144 2.73 13.50 17.23
CA ASN A 144 1.98 13.18 18.44
C ASN A 144 2.40 11.82 19.03
N VAL A 145 2.64 10.83 18.17
CA VAL A 145 3.14 9.51 18.58
C VAL A 145 4.55 9.63 19.14
N ALA A 146 5.47 10.31 18.43
CA ALA A 146 6.84 10.50 18.91
C ALA A 146 6.90 11.21 20.27
N GLU A 147 6.12 12.28 20.45
CA GLU A 147 6.07 13.06 21.69
C GLU A 147 5.45 12.26 22.85
N ARG A 148 4.33 11.55 22.62
CA ARG A 148 3.64 10.81 23.70
C ARG A 148 4.40 9.60 24.19
N PHE A 149 5.17 8.97 23.32
CA PHE A 149 5.87 7.73 23.63
C PHE A 149 7.40 7.89 23.73
N GLY A 150 7.91 9.13 23.64
CA GLY A 150 9.32 9.44 23.86
C GLY A 150 10.25 8.88 22.79
N ILE A 151 9.84 8.92 21.52
CA ILE A 151 10.60 8.37 20.39
C ILE A 151 11.51 9.45 19.83
N SER A 152 12.81 9.31 20.07
CA SER A 152 13.79 10.33 19.71
C SER A 152 13.97 10.45 18.19
N ARG A 153 14.47 11.60 17.75
CA ARG A 153 14.83 11.83 16.34
C ARG A 153 15.89 10.83 15.86
N GLU A 154 16.86 10.51 16.72
CA GLU A 154 17.94 9.58 16.44
C GLU A 154 17.40 8.15 16.23
N GLN A 155 16.41 7.73 17.01
CA GLN A 155 15.75 6.44 16.83
C GLN A 155 15.02 6.38 15.47
N GLN A 156 14.31 7.46 15.12
CA GLN A 156 13.60 7.57 13.85
C GLN A 156 14.56 7.52 12.64
N ASP A 157 15.65 8.27 12.70
CA ASP A 157 16.64 8.31 11.61
C ASP A 157 17.43 6.99 11.52
N ALA A 158 17.74 6.34 12.65
CA ALA A 158 18.37 5.02 12.66
C ALA A 158 17.47 3.95 12.02
N PHE A 159 16.17 3.96 12.32
CA PHE A 159 15.20 3.07 11.70
C PHE A 159 15.13 3.30 10.18
N ALA A 160 15.02 4.56 9.75
CA ALA A 160 14.95 4.92 8.33
C ALA A 160 16.21 4.51 7.56
N LEU A 161 17.40 4.69 8.16
CA LEU A 161 18.65 4.21 7.58
C LEU A 161 18.64 2.69 7.41
N ALA A 162 18.24 1.95 8.45
CA ALA A 162 18.18 0.50 8.40
C ALA A 162 17.22 0.01 7.31
N SER A 163 16.07 0.68 7.13
CA SER A 163 15.12 0.42 6.04
C SER A 163 15.76 0.60 4.66
N GLN A 164 16.37 1.77 4.40
CA GLN A 164 17.04 2.06 3.12
C GLN A 164 18.18 1.07 2.82
N GLN A 165 18.97 0.70 3.83
CA GLN A 165 20.05 -0.26 3.67
C GLN A 165 19.53 -1.68 3.38
N LYS A 166 18.46 -2.14 4.06
CA LYS A 166 17.82 -3.43 3.76
C LYS A 166 17.28 -3.45 2.33
N ALA A 167 16.55 -2.40 1.93
CA ALA A 167 15.97 -2.29 0.60
C ALA A 167 17.04 -2.25 -0.50
N ALA A 168 18.11 -1.49 -0.31
CA ALA A 168 19.24 -1.44 -1.26
C ALA A 168 19.92 -2.80 -1.44
N ARG A 169 20.12 -3.56 -0.35
CA ARG A 169 20.66 -4.92 -0.42
C ARG A 169 19.70 -5.89 -1.11
N ALA A 170 18.42 -5.86 -0.78
CA ALA A 170 17.41 -6.72 -1.40
C ALA A 170 17.28 -6.45 -2.91
N GLN A 171 17.28 -5.18 -3.32
CA GLN A 171 17.24 -4.82 -4.74
C GLN A 171 18.52 -5.25 -5.48
N SER A 172 19.71 -5.06 -4.89
CA SER A 172 20.96 -5.49 -5.54
C SER A 172 21.12 -7.00 -5.63
N GLN A 173 20.50 -7.74 -4.71
CA GLN A 173 20.42 -9.21 -4.73
C GLN A 173 19.31 -9.74 -5.64
N GLY A 174 18.48 -8.88 -6.22
CA GLY A 174 17.38 -9.26 -7.11
C GLY A 174 16.18 -9.86 -6.40
N CYS A 175 16.02 -9.67 -5.08
CA CYS A 175 14.91 -10.24 -4.31
C CYS A 175 13.53 -9.80 -4.85
N PHE A 176 13.44 -8.59 -5.40
CA PHE A 176 12.19 -8.04 -5.94
C PHE A 176 11.90 -8.46 -7.38
N ARG A 177 12.84 -9.13 -8.06
CA ARG A 177 12.69 -9.48 -9.49
C ARG A 177 11.50 -10.39 -9.76
N ALA A 178 11.17 -11.26 -8.81
CA ALA A 178 10.06 -12.20 -8.94
C ALA A 178 8.69 -11.54 -8.73
N GLU A 179 8.61 -10.43 -7.99
CA GLU A 179 7.35 -9.77 -7.65
C GLU A 179 7.09 -8.47 -8.44
N ILE A 180 8.11 -7.89 -9.06
CA ILE A 180 7.98 -6.70 -9.92
C ILE A 180 7.62 -7.13 -11.34
N VAL A 181 6.46 -6.67 -11.79
CA VAL A 181 6.08 -6.66 -13.21
C VAL A 181 6.62 -5.37 -13.85
N PRO A 182 7.49 -5.44 -14.87
CA PRO A 182 7.94 -4.25 -15.58
C PRO A 182 6.76 -3.52 -16.24
N VAL A 183 6.68 -2.21 -16.04
CA VAL A 183 5.62 -1.38 -16.64
C VAL A 183 6.24 -0.49 -17.71
N THR A 184 5.81 -0.67 -18.95
CA THR A 184 6.16 0.22 -20.07
C THR A 184 5.12 1.32 -20.17
N THR A 185 5.56 2.57 -20.04
CA THR A 185 4.70 3.77 -20.06
C THR A 185 5.31 4.85 -20.96
N THR A 186 4.50 5.83 -21.32
CA THR A 186 4.96 7.07 -21.95
C THR A 186 5.06 8.15 -20.89
N VAL A 187 6.12 8.95 -20.94
CA VAL A 187 6.27 10.18 -20.15
C VAL A 187 6.67 11.33 -21.04
N LEU A 188 6.43 12.54 -20.59
CA LEU A 188 6.84 13.73 -21.31
C LEU A 188 8.26 14.11 -20.90
N ASP A 189 9.13 14.36 -21.90
CA ASP A 189 10.44 14.93 -21.62
C ASP A 189 10.35 16.41 -21.21
N ALA A 190 11.48 17.04 -20.92
CA ALA A 190 11.51 18.45 -20.52
C ALA A 190 10.97 19.44 -21.58
N LYS A 191 10.81 18.99 -22.83
CA LYS A 191 10.25 19.77 -23.95
C LYS A 191 8.77 19.44 -24.19
N GLY A 192 8.22 18.46 -23.48
CA GLY A 192 6.86 17.98 -23.67
C GLY A 192 6.71 16.89 -24.73
N ASP A 193 7.82 16.34 -25.24
CA ASP A 193 7.79 15.27 -26.24
C ASP A 193 7.60 13.90 -25.56
N PRO A 194 6.74 13.01 -26.08
CA PRO A 194 6.51 11.69 -25.48
C PRO A 194 7.72 10.77 -25.65
N GLN A 195 8.18 10.21 -24.54
CA GLN A 195 9.21 9.16 -24.49
C GLN A 195 8.65 7.89 -23.83
N THR A 196 8.85 6.76 -24.50
CA THR A 196 8.55 5.45 -23.92
C THR A 196 9.67 5.02 -22.98
N LEU A 197 9.31 4.57 -21.79
CA LEU A 197 10.23 4.01 -20.81
C LEU A 197 9.63 2.77 -20.16
N THR A 198 10.50 1.87 -19.69
CA THR A 198 10.10 0.70 -18.92
C THR A 198 10.64 0.84 -17.51
N VAL A 199 9.75 0.87 -16.51
CA VAL A 199 10.13 0.87 -15.10
C VAL A 199 10.13 -0.55 -14.57
N SER A 200 11.28 -1.01 -14.09
CA SER A 200 11.50 -2.38 -13.59
C SER A 200 12.18 -2.44 -12.22
N GLN A 201 12.39 -1.29 -11.57
CA GLN A 201 13.04 -1.17 -10.25
C GLN A 201 12.30 -0.16 -9.38
N ASP A 202 12.50 -0.26 -8.07
CA ASP A 202 11.95 0.67 -7.10
C ASP A 202 12.77 1.95 -7.02
N GLU A 203 12.12 3.08 -7.31
CA GLU A 203 12.75 4.39 -7.42
C GLU A 203 13.00 5.06 -6.07
N GLY A 204 12.38 4.60 -4.98
CA GLY A 204 12.49 5.22 -3.65
C GLY A 204 13.76 4.83 -2.87
N ILE A 205 14.50 3.84 -3.37
CA ILE A 205 15.68 3.29 -2.70
C ILE A 205 16.88 4.22 -2.92
N ARG A 206 17.53 4.61 -1.83
CA ARG A 206 18.65 5.55 -1.79
C ARG A 206 19.83 4.90 -1.05
N PRO A 207 20.71 4.14 -1.75
CA PRO A 207 21.87 3.49 -1.14
C PRO A 207 22.85 4.47 -0.48
N SER A 208 22.80 5.75 -0.86
CA SER A 208 23.63 6.83 -0.32
C SER A 208 23.11 7.42 0.99
N THR A 209 21.97 6.95 1.53
CA THR A 209 21.42 7.44 2.80
C THR A 209 22.42 7.23 3.94
N THR A 210 22.68 8.25 4.74
CA THR A 210 23.55 8.20 5.93
C THR A 210 22.85 8.86 7.12
N LEU A 211 23.23 8.49 8.36
CA LEU A 211 22.71 9.15 9.57
C LEU A 211 23.00 10.65 9.55
N GLU A 212 24.20 11.07 9.13
CA GLU A 212 24.56 12.48 9.03
C GLU A 212 23.68 13.23 8.02
N GLY A 213 23.38 12.59 6.89
CA GLY A 213 22.46 13.13 5.88
C GLY A 213 21.04 13.27 6.42
N LEU A 214 20.53 12.24 7.10
CA LEU A 214 19.20 12.24 7.71
C LEU A 214 19.08 13.31 8.81
N ALA A 215 20.08 13.43 9.69
CA ALA A 215 20.09 14.40 10.79
C ALA A 215 20.04 15.86 10.31
N LYS A 216 20.55 16.15 9.10
CA LYS A 216 20.52 17.50 8.49
C LYS A 216 19.15 17.86 7.91
N LEU A 217 18.23 16.90 7.77
CA LEU A 217 16.90 17.18 7.21
C LEU A 217 16.05 17.98 8.19
N LYS A 218 15.37 18.99 7.65
CA LYS A 218 14.43 19.84 8.38
C LYS A 218 13.15 19.06 8.71
N PRO A 219 12.49 19.35 9.85
CA PRO A 219 11.16 18.83 10.16
C PRO A 219 10.17 19.17 9.03
N ALA A 220 9.32 18.22 8.66
CA ALA A 220 8.42 18.35 7.51
C ALA A 220 7.02 18.87 7.88
N PHE A 221 6.61 18.75 9.15
CA PHE A 221 5.22 19.00 9.56
C PHE A 221 5.05 19.98 10.72
N LYS A 222 6.01 20.05 11.64
CA LYS A 222 5.93 20.89 12.85
C LYS A 222 7.29 21.53 13.12
N ASP A 223 7.32 22.81 13.45
CA ASP A 223 8.55 23.48 13.89
C ASP A 223 9.07 22.82 15.17
N GLY A 224 10.36 22.47 15.16
CA GLY A 224 10.97 21.67 16.24
C GLY A 224 10.51 20.21 16.29
N GLY A 225 9.77 19.74 15.28
CA GLY A 225 9.35 18.34 15.15
C GLY A 225 10.50 17.39 14.84
N SER A 226 10.19 16.10 14.90
CA SER A 226 11.14 15.01 14.68
C SER A 226 10.93 14.29 13.35
N THR A 227 9.74 14.43 12.76
CA THR A 227 9.39 13.81 11.48
C THR A 227 9.94 14.63 10.32
N THR A 228 10.69 13.98 9.43
CA THR A 228 11.32 14.56 8.24
C THR A 228 11.01 13.74 7.01
N ALA A 229 11.30 14.26 5.83
CA ALA A 229 11.17 13.52 4.58
C ALA A 229 12.02 12.23 4.54
N GLY A 230 13.12 12.17 5.29
CA GLY A 230 14.02 11.01 5.31
C GLY A 230 13.56 9.89 6.23
N ASN A 231 12.72 10.20 7.22
CA ASN A 231 12.16 9.22 8.17
C ASN A 231 10.63 9.07 8.03
N SER A 232 10.07 9.54 6.92
CA SER A 232 8.70 9.30 6.49
C SER A 232 8.66 8.43 5.24
N SER A 233 7.61 7.62 5.11
CA SER A 233 7.23 7.06 3.82
C SER A 233 7.05 8.19 2.82
N GLN A 234 7.44 7.89 1.60
CA GLN A 234 7.52 8.90 0.57
C GLN A 234 6.31 8.75 -0.38
N VAL A 235 5.90 9.83 -1.08
CA VAL A 235 4.66 9.88 -1.89
C VAL A 235 4.80 9.11 -3.21
N SER A 236 3.92 8.13 -3.42
CA SER A 236 4.16 6.95 -4.27
C SER A 236 3.09 6.72 -5.34
N ASP A 237 3.50 6.16 -6.48
CA ASP A 237 2.58 5.58 -7.47
C ASP A 237 2.83 4.07 -7.64
N GLY A 238 1.75 3.29 -7.76
CA GLY A 238 1.83 1.86 -8.07
C GLY A 238 0.47 1.15 -7.98
N ALA A 239 0.36 -0.03 -8.60
CA ALA A 239 -0.79 -0.95 -8.40
C ALA A 239 -0.46 -2.04 -7.37
N ALA A 240 -1.21 -3.15 -7.27
CA ALA A 240 -1.03 -4.42 -6.51
C ALA A 240 -2.05 -5.44 -7.04
N ALA A 241 -1.71 -6.72 -7.19
CA ALA A 241 -2.69 -7.78 -7.50
C ALA A 241 -2.28 -9.10 -6.83
N VAL A 242 -3.26 -9.79 -6.25
CA VAL A 242 -3.12 -11.11 -5.61
C VAL A 242 -4.31 -11.95 -6.04
N LEU A 243 -4.04 -13.10 -6.65
CA LEU A 243 -5.06 -14.11 -6.94
C LEU A 243 -5.33 -14.95 -5.69
N MET A 244 -6.59 -15.15 -5.35
CA MET A 244 -7.00 -16.03 -4.27
C MET A 244 -7.98 -17.07 -4.79
N ALA A 245 -7.87 -18.29 -4.27
CA ALA A 245 -8.79 -19.37 -4.60
C ALA A 245 -9.11 -20.22 -3.36
N ARG A 246 -10.27 -20.87 -3.38
CA ARG A 246 -10.55 -22.00 -2.50
C ARG A 246 -9.49 -23.08 -2.77
N ARG A 247 -8.93 -23.66 -1.71
CA ARG A 247 -7.85 -24.67 -1.81
C ARG A 247 -8.18 -25.78 -2.80
N SER A 248 -9.36 -26.38 -2.69
CA SER A 248 -9.78 -27.47 -3.57
C SER A 248 -9.88 -27.05 -5.04
N THR A 249 -10.30 -25.81 -5.31
CA THR A 249 -10.36 -25.28 -6.69
C THR A 249 -8.96 -25.03 -7.23
N ALA A 250 -8.05 -24.51 -6.40
CA ALA A 250 -6.64 -24.38 -6.78
C ALA A 250 -6.03 -25.74 -7.12
N GLU A 251 -6.29 -26.77 -6.31
CA GLU A 251 -5.83 -28.15 -6.53
C GLU A 251 -6.45 -28.77 -7.79
N GLU A 252 -7.76 -28.57 -8.03
CA GLU A 252 -8.46 -29.04 -9.24
C GLU A 252 -7.89 -28.42 -10.52
N LEU A 253 -7.57 -27.13 -10.49
CA LEU A 253 -7.03 -26.40 -11.63
C LEU A 253 -5.50 -26.49 -11.76
N GLY A 254 -4.82 -27.16 -10.83
CA GLY A 254 -3.36 -27.26 -10.81
C GLY A 254 -2.65 -25.92 -10.55
N LEU A 255 -3.29 -24.98 -9.86
CA LEU A 255 -2.72 -23.67 -9.54
C LEU A 255 -1.70 -23.79 -8.38
N PRO A 256 -0.57 -23.07 -8.43
CA PRO A 256 0.40 -23.08 -7.35
C PRO A 256 -0.14 -22.38 -6.11
N ILE A 257 0.20 -22.90 -4.92
CA ILE A 257 -0.17 -22.31 -3.63
C ILE A 257 1.07 -21.63 -3.02
N LEU A 258 1.16 -20.31 -3.15
CA LEU A 258 2.26 -19.52 -2.56
C LEU A 258 2.10 -19.32 -1.03
N GLY A 259 0.85 -19.26 -0.56
CA GLY A 259 0.57 -19.00 0.85
C GLY A 259 -0.90 -19.22 1.20
N VAL A 260 -1.22 -19.13 2.50
CA VAL A 260 -2.57 -19.34 3.01
C VAL A 260 -2.94 -18.19 3.95
N LEU A 261 -4.04 -17.50 3.66
CA LEU A 261 -4.60 -16.52 4.59
C LEU A 261 -5.19 -17.25 5.82
N ARG A 262 -4.57 -17.08 6.98
CA ARG A 262 -5.04 -17.66 8.25
C ARG A 262 -6.00 -16.76 9.01
N SER A 263 -5.67 -15.48 9.10
CA SER A 263 -6.45 -14.51 9.87
C SER A 263 -6.32 -13.12 9.29
N PHE A 264 -7.35 -12.30 9.52
CA PHE A 264 -7.34 -10.87 9.27
C PHE A 264 -8.05 -10.17 10.43
N ALA A 265 -7.50 -9.04 10.88
CA ALA A 265 -8.05 -8.27 11.98
C ALA A 265 -7.99 -6.77 11.68
N VAL A 266 -9.04 -6.06 12.09
CA VAL A 266 -9.14 -4.60 12.04
C VAL A 266 -9.59 -4.14 13.42
N VAL A 267 -8.92 -3.12 13.95
CA VAL A 267 -9.25 -2.49 15.23
C VAL A 267 -9.28 -0.97 15.06
N GLY A 268 -10.10 -0.29 15.85
CA GLY A 268 -10.14 1.17 15.90
C GLY A 268 -9.20 1.70 16.98
N VAL A 269 -8.48 2.78 16.67
CA VAL A 269 -7.60 3.51 17.60
C VAL A 269 -7.88 5.02 17.51
N PRO A 270 -7.41 5.84 18.46
CA PRO A 270 -7.59 7.29 18.39
C PRO A 270 -6.98 7.88 17.09
N PRO A 271 -7.69 8.74 16.34
CA PRO A 271 -7.19 9.28 15.07
C PRO A 271 -5.92 10.14 15.21
N ASP A 272 -5.79 10.85 16.32
CA ASP A 272 -4.67 11.76 16.60
C ASP A 272 -3.32 11.04 16.81
N ILE A 273 -3.36 9.72 17.03
CA ILE A 273 -2.19 8.83 17.16
C ILE A 273 -2.39 7.55 16.33
N MET A 274 -3.03 7.65 15.16
CA MET A 274 -3.41 6.51 14.32
C MET A 274 -2.27 5.51 14.05
N GLY A 275 -1.01 5.96 14.09
CA GLY A 275 0.17 5.14 13.87
C GLY A 275 0.31 3.95 14.83
N VAL A 276 -0.35 3.97 15.99
CA VAL A 276 -0.32 2.82 16.93
C VAL A 276 -1.15 1.62 16.47
N GLY A 277 -1.90 1.74 15.37
CA GLY A 277 -2.80 0.70 14.85
C GLY A 277 -2.21 -0.72 14.85
N PRO A 278 -1.01 -0.97 14.28
CA PRO A 278 -0.43 -2.31 14.25
C PRO A 278 -0.18 -2.92 15.64
N ALA A 279 0.19 -2.11 16.64
CA ALA A 279 0.40 -2.57 18.02
C ALA A 279 -0.87 -3.18 18.65
N TYR A 280 -2.06 -2.81 18.16
CA TYR A 280 -3.34 -3.38 18.59
C TYR A 280 -3.91 -4.42 17.61
N ALA A 281 -3.65 -4.27 16.31
CA ALA A 281 -4.17 -5.16 15.28
C ALA A 281 -3.43 -6.51 15.23
N ILE A 282 -2.10 -6.50 15.38
CA ILE A 282 -1.26 -7.70 15.31
C ILE A 282 -1.63 -8.72 16.40
N PRO A 283 -1.75 -8.35 17.70
CA PRO A 283 -2.16 -9.30 18.73
C PRO A 283 -3.51 -9.96 18.44
N VAL A 284 -4.48 -9.21 17.90
CA VAL A 284 -5.81 -9.75 17.55
C VAL A 284 -5.73 -10.71 16.35
N ALA A 285 -4.91 -10.39 15.35
CA ALA A 285 -4.69 -11.29 14.21
C ALA A 285 -4.04 -12.61 14.66
N LEU A 286 -2.97 -12.53 15.47
CA LEU A 286 -2.28 -13.69 16.03
C LEU A 286 -3.22 -14.55 16.88
N GLN A 287 -4.00 -13.94 17.76
CA GLN A 287 -4.99 -14.66 18.56
C GLN A 287 -6.01 -15.40 17.68
N LYS A 288 -6.50 -14.78 16.60
CA LYS A 288 -7.42 -15.43 15.65
C LYS A 288 -6.77 -16.58 14.89
N ALA A 289 -5.47 -16.50 14.62
CA ALA A 289 -4.69 -17.57 13.99
C ALA A 289 -4.27 -18.67 14.98
N GLY A 290 -4.43 -18.47 16.29
CA GLY A 290 -3.91 -19.38 17.32
C GLY A 290 -2.39 -19.33 17.44
N LEU A 291 -1.78 -18.18 17.17
CA LEU A 291 -0.33 -17.95 17.18
C LEU A 291 0.09 -16.93 18.25
N THR A 292 1.37 -16.92 18.56
CA THR A 292 2.08 -15.92 19.36
C THR A 292 3.09 -15.16 18.49
N VAL A 293 3.69 -14.09 19.03
CA VAL A 293 4.72 -13.31 18.29
C VAL A 293 5.92 -14.19 17.92
N ASN A 294 6.30 -15.13 18.81
CA ASN A 294 7.44 -16.03 18.59
C ASN A 294 7.20 -17.08 17.49
N ASP A 295 5.95 -17.26 17.05
CA ASP A 295 5.59 -18.19 15.98
C ASP A 295 5.69 -17.54 14.59
N VAL A 296 6.05 -16.25 14.50
CA VAL A 296 6.10 -15.49 13.26
C VAL A 296 7.55 -15.25 12.83
N ASP A 297 7.91 -15.75 11.66
CA ASP A 297 9.26 -15.57 11.10
C ASP A 297 9.48 -14.15 10.54
N ILE A 298 8.45 -13.55 9.94
CA ILE A 298 8.57 -12.28 9.22
C ILE A 298 7.36 -11.39 9.52
N PHE A 299 7.64 -10.15 9.90
CA PHE A 299 6.66 -9.08 10.02
C PHE A 299 6.87 -8.02 8.93
N GLU A 300 5.87 -7.86 8.06
CA GLU A 300 5.77 -6.74 7.12
C GLU A 300 4.87 -5.66 7.73
N ILE A 301 5.46 -4.76 8.52
CA ILE A 301 4.76 -3.59 9.08
C ILE A 301 5.03 -2.38 8.19
N ASN A 302 3.98 -1.76 7.69
CA ASN A 302 4.08 -0.56 6.87
C ASN A 302 4.78 0.60 7.60
N GLU A 303 5.82 1.15 6.97
CA GLU A 303 6.70 2.19 7.52
C GLU A 303 6.21 3.61 7.16
N ALA A 304 4.95 3.95 7.50
CA ALA A 304 4.38 5.26 7.19
C ALA A 304 5.25 6.45 7.68
N PHE A 305 5.72 6.37 8.93
CA PHE A 305 6.77 7.18 9.55
C PHE A 305 7.62 6.31 10.50
N ALA A 306 8.88 6.66 10.73
CA ALA A 306 9.72 5.86 11.64
C ALA A 306 9.23 5.92 13.11
N SER A 307 8.54 7.00 13.48
CA SER A 307 7.95 7.19 14.82
C SER A 307 6.97 6.06 15.16
N GLN A 308 6.05 5.67 14.27
CA GLN A 308 5.03 4.69 14.66
C GLN A 308 5.51 3.24 14.62
N VAL A 309 6.49 2.90 13.78
CA VAL A 309 6.99 1.52 13.72
C VAL A 309 7.79 1.15 14.97
N SER A 310 8.52 2.13 15.52
CA SER A 310 9.33 1.97 16.74
C SER A 310 8.52 1.60 17.99
N LEU A 311 7.18 1.66 17.92
CA LEU A 311 6.26 1.29 19.00
C LEU A 311 5.69 -0.12 18.92
N CYS A 312 5.83 -0.80 17.78
CA CYS A 312 5.23 -2.12 17.62
C CYS A 312 6.05 -3.13 18.44
N PRO A 313 5.48 -3.77 19.48
CA PRO A 313 6.19 -4.78 20.25
C PRO A 313 6.27 -6.04 19.40
N LEU A 314 7.38 -6.19 18.69
CA LEU A 314 7.76 -7.39 17.94
C LEU A 314 9.04 -7.97 18.53
#